data_AF-A0A7C2PD08-F1
#
_entry.id   AF-A0A7C2PD08-F1
#
_cell.length_a   1.000
_cell.length_b   1.000
_cell.length_c   1.000
_cell.angle_alpha   90.00
_cell.angle_beta   90.00
_cell.angle_gamma   90.00
#
_symmetry.space_group_name_H-M   'P 1'
#
loop_
_entity.id
_entity.type
_entity.pdbx_description
1 polymer ?
#
loop_
_entity_poly.entity_id
_entity_poly.type
_entity_poly.pdbx_seq_one_letter_code
_entity_poly.pdbx_strand_id
1 'polypeptide(L)'
;MNEHAPNPEMILDHESRDSHAEALEFGRAYTGLLDWAIRGGERPRFDHAPERVHAMLTRYLDAIEKEARLLADHDPKASLTKLIESRGQDVRSFRGNVKLTGTAVGVAIAEMPAGLLKRLAADGRAAAYLPKKEAPLILLARYGRPELDEHERRENLPHEMQHVLWRWGSKAIAKNTESNALVAHGFQMYQDELLARAVSGGALFGYTHLRGVSQEELAATLGHDPDAKQMVETVAALNERWRDVETNLNGRNVNQIKHELLFDIMQAGNFQDLLNLAERTRSRYPALPNPSSDDAMAGWAAL
;
A
#
# COMPACT_ATOMS: atom_id res chain seq x y z
N MET A 1 2.61 35.51 -25.82
CA MET A 1 3.13 36.26 -24.67
C MET A 1 2.11 36.08 -23.56
N ASN A 2 2.41 35.12 -22.67
CA ASN A 2 2.65 35.35 -21.22
C ASN A 2 1.32 35.71 -20.52
N GLU A 3 0.79 34.99 -19.53
CA GLU A 3 1.44 34.28 -18.42
C GLU A 3 0.52 33.14 -17.90
N HIS A 4 0.94 31.90 -18.07
CA HIS A 4 0.61 30.85 -17.10
C HIS A 4 1.93 30.45 -16.47
N ALA A 5 2.34 31.23 -15.47
CA ALA A 5 3.39 30.81 -14.58
C ALA A 5 2.91 29.55 -13.83
N PRO A 6 3.68 28.46 -13.81
CA PRO A 6 3.41 27.35 -12.92
C PRO A 6 3.50 27.87 -11.49
N ASN A 7 2.49 27.56 -10.67
CA ASN A 7 2.47 27.89 -9.25
C ASN A 7 3.75 27.34 -8.58
N PRO A 8 4.72 28.21 -8.20
CA PRO A 8 5.92 27.77 -7.54
C PRO A 8 5.62 27.64 -6.04
N GLU A 9 6.21 26.63 -5.41
CA GLU A 9 6.28 26.48 -3.95
C GLU A 9 5.02 25.94 -3.26
N MET A 10 4.73 24.67 -3.60
CA MET A 10 4.49 23.69 -2.54
C MET A 10 5.76 22.84 -2.41
N ILE A 11 6.89 23.47 -2.11
CA ILE A 11 8.05 22.74 -1.61
C ILE A 11 7.60 22.17 -0.28
N LEU A 12 7.72 20.86 -0.13
CA LEU A 12 7.48 20.13 1.10
C LEU A 12 8.48 20.61 2.17
N ASP A 13 8.24 21.79 2.76
CA ASP A 13 9.01 22.35 3.86
C ASP A 13 8.59 21.65 5.16
N HIS A 14 9.00 20.38 5.26
CA HIS A 14 8.69 19.47 6.37
C HIS A 14 9.67 19.59 7.55
N GLU A 15 10.47 20.66 7.60
CA GLU A 15 11.42 20.87 8.70
C GLU A 15 10.80 21.61 9.90
N SER A 16 9.55 22.06 9.79
CA SER A 16 8.80 22.60 10.94
C SER A 16 8.29 21.48 11.85
N ARG A 17 8.33 21.73 13.17
CA ARG A 17 7.79 20.81 14.20
C ARG A 17 6.31 20.46 13.96
N ASP A 18 5.56 21.40 13.40
CA ASP A 18 4.13 21.25 13.13
C ASP A 18 3.87 20.19 12.05
N SER A 19 4.73 20.12 11.03
CA SER A 19 4.58 19.15 9.94
C SER A 19 4.87 17.71 10.38
N HIS A 20 5.76 17.52 11.35
CA HIS A 20 6.03 16.20 11.92
C HIS A 20 4.89 15.71 12.81
N ALA A 21 4.27 16.60 13.57
CA ALA A 21 3.07 16.29 14.35
C ALA A 21 1.89 15.93 13.44
N GLU A 22 1.70 16.66 12.33
CA GLU A 22 0.72 16.32 11.30
C GLU A 22 0.93 14.91 10.74
N ALA A 23 2.16 14.56 10.36
CA ALA A 23 2.47 13.25 9.80
C ALA A 23 2.18 12.10 10.78
N LEU A 24 2.52 12.28 12.07
CA LEU A 24 2.24 11.30 13.11
C LEU A 24 0.74 11.12 13.37
N GLU A 25 0.00 12.23 13.48
CA GLU A 25 -1.45 12.16 13.68
C GLU A 25 -2.16 11.59 12.46
N PHE A 26 -1.71 11.95 11.25
CA PHE A 26 -2.21 11.34 10.03
C PHE A 26 -2.00 9.83 10.04
N GLY A 27 -0.78 9.35 10.32
CA GLY A 27 -0.49 7.92 10.35
C GLY A 27 -1.34 7.15 11.38
N ARG A 28 -1.53 7.72 12.58
CA ARG A 28 -2.43 7.16 13.61
C ARG A 28 -3.88 7.09 13.14
N ALA A 29 -4.40 8.19 12.63
CA ALA A 29 -5.80 8.27 12.20
C ALA A 29 -6.06 7.39 10.97
N TYR A 30 -5.10 7.30 10.05
CA TYR A 30 -5.18 6.47 8.86
C TYR A 30 -5.19 4.97 9.18
N THR A 31 -4.30 4.52 10.06
CA THR A 31 -4.28 3.13 10.53
C THR A 31 -5.53 2.78 11.32
N GLY A 32 -6.07 3.72 12.11
CA GLY A 32 -7.38 3.57 12.75
C GLY A 32 -8.54 3.45 11.75
N LEU A 33 -8.53 4.23 10.66
CA LEU A 33 -9.51 4.09 9.57
C LEU A 33 -9.43 2.71 8.93
N LEU A 34 -8.22 2.20 8.68
CA LEU A 34 -8.01 0.88 8.09
C LEU A 34 -8.51 -0.24 9.00
N ASP A 35 -8.21 -0.16 10.31
CA ASP A 35 -8.70 -1.13 11.29
C ASP A 35 -10.24 -1.10 11.38
N TRP A 36 -10.85 0.09 11.39
CA TRP A 36 -12.30 0.23 11.30
C TRP A 36 -12.86 -0.39 10.03
N ALA A 37 -12.25 -0.14 8.87
CA ALA A 37 -12.72 -0.70 7.61
C ALA A 37 -12.73 -2.24 7.65
N ILE A 38 -11.74 -2.85 8.31
CA ILE A 38 -11.61 -4.30 8.46
C ILE A 38 -12.57 -4.86 9.51
N ARG A 39 -12.60 -4.29 10.72
CA ARG A 39 -13.25 -4.88 11.91
C ARG A 39 -14.61 -4.29 12.24
N GLY A 40 -14.88 -3.08 11.79
CA GLY A 40 -16.06 -2.30 12.15
C GLY A 40 -15.92 -1.59 13.49
N GLY A 41 -17.06 -1.20 14.06
CA GLY A 41 -17.13 -0.38 15.27
C GLY A 41 -17.63 1.03 14.99
N GLU A 42 -17.30 1.95 15.88
CA GLU A 42 -17.66 3.35 15.72
C GLU A 42 -16.96 3.95 14.51
N ARG A 43 -17.70 4.77 13.75
CA ARG A 43 -17.15 5.51 12.61
C ARG A 43 -15.95 6.34 13.10
N PRO A 44 -14.80 6.28 12.42
CA PRO A 44 -13.64 7.08 12.76
C PRO A 44 -13.98 8.56 12.81
N ARG A 45 -13.51 9.23 13.85
CA ARG A 45 -13.58 10.68 14.00
C ARG A 45 -12.17 11.23 14.05
N PHE A 46 -11.97 12.39 13.43
CA PHE A 46 -10.66 13.04 13.32
C PHE A 46 -10.64 14.38 14.05
N ASP A 47 -11.49 14.54 15.06
CA ASP A 47 -11.74 15.80 15.78
C ASP A 47 -10.49 16.38 16.45
N HIS A 48 -9.47 15.53 16.70
CA HIS A 48 -8.20 15.91 17.30
C HIS A 48 -7.06 16.08 16.29
N ALA A 49 -7.31 15.80 15.01
CA ALA A 49 -6.29 15.96 13.98
C ALA A 49 -6.16 17.44 13.57
N PRO A 50 -4.94 17.89 13.17
CA PRO A 50 -4.76 19.20 12.58
C PRO A 50 -5.72 19.44 11.41
N GLU A 51 -6.16 20.69 11.21
CA GLU A 51 -7.26 21.04 10.29
C GLU A 51 -7.07 20.43 8.88
N ARG A 52 -5.86 20.52 8.33
CA ARG A 52 -5.51 19.95 7.03
C ARG A 52 -5.66 18.43 7.00
N VAL A 53 -5.16 17.74 8.04
CA VAL A 53 -5.24 16.28 8.19
C VAL A 53 -6.71 15.85 8.34
N HIS A 54 -7.47 16.54 9.19
CA HIS A 54 -8.90 16.31 9.39
C HIS A 54 -9.68 16.45 8.07
N ALA A 55 -9.51 17.56 7.35
CA ALA A 55 -10.20 17.80 6.09
C ALA A 55 -9.85 16.74 5.01
N MET A 56 -8.60 16.29 4.98
CA MET A 56 -8.17 15.26 4.05
C MET A 56 -8.78 13.88 4.38
N LEU A 57 -8.65 13.43 5.62
CA LEU A 57 -9.18 12.13 6.04
C LEU A 57 -10.71 12.06 5.99
N THR A 58 -11.39 13.17 6.26
CA THR A 58 -12.86 13.25 6.12
C THR A 58 -13.28 13.04 4.66
N ARG A 59 -12.66 13.76 3.71
CA ARG A 59 -12.96 13.58 2.28
C ARG A 59 -12.66 12.16 1.81
N TYR A 60 -11.60 11.55 2.33
CA TYR A 60 -11.24 10.17 2.02
C TYR A 60 -12.29 9.17 2.55
N LEU A 61 -12.68 9.31 3.81
CA LEU A 61 -13.70 8.48 4.45
C LEU A 61 -15.06 8.62 3.74
N ASP A 62 -15.48 9.84 3.41
CA ASP A 62 -16.74 10.08 2.71
C ASP A 62 -16.75 9.42 1.31
N ALA A 63 -15.62 9.44 0.60
CA ALA A 63 -15.47 8.76 -0.68
C ALA A 63 -15.56 7.23 -0.54
N ILE A 64 -14.90 6.66 0.48
CA ILE A 64 -14.98 5.23 0.82
C ILE A 64 -16.43 4.84 1.14
N GLU A 65 -17.11 5.58 2.02
CA GLU A 65 -18.48 5.31 2.42
C GLU A 65 -19.47 5.44 1.26
N LYS A 66 -19.20 6.36 0.33
CA LYS A 66 -19.99 6.48 -0.91
C LYS A 66 -19.85 5.22 -1.77
N GLU A 67 -18.63 4.78 -2.05
CA GLU A 67 -18.38 3.58 -2.87
C GLU A 67 -18.89 2.31 -2.18
N ALA A 68 -18.68 2.17 -0.87
CA ALA A 68 -19.20 1.05 -0.09
C ALA A 68 -20.74 0.93 -0.19
N ARG A 69 -21.46 2.06 -0.13
CA ARG A 69 -22.93 2.09 -0.32
C ARG A 69 -23.35 1.66 -1.72
N LEU A 70 -22.60 2.04 -2.76
CA LEU A 70 -22.91 1.65 -4.14
C LEU A 70 -22.75 0.15 -4.38
N LEU A 71 -21.95 -0.53 -3.56
CA LEU A 71 -21.60 -1.93 -3.72
C LEU A 71 -22.25 -2.84 -2.66
N ALA A 72 -23.03 -2.28 -1.73
CA ALA A 72 -23.61 -2.99 -0.59
C ALA A 72 -24.53 -4.16 -1.00
N ASP A 73 -25.23 -4.03 -2.13
CA ASP A 73 -26.18 -5.04 -2.63
C ASP A 73 -25.54 -6.05 -3.60
N HIS A 74 -24.24 -5.93 -3.88
CA HIS A 74 -23.55 -6.85 -4.78
C HIS A 74 -23.22 -8.17 -4.07
N ASP A 75 -23.51 -9.30 -4.72
CA ASP A 75 -23.23 -10.63 -4.18
C ASP A 75 -21.73 -10.99 -4.31
N PRO A 76 -20.98 -11.12 -3.19
CA PRO A 76 -19.58 -11.50 -3.24
C PRO A 76 -19.33 -12.91 -3.79
N LYS A 77 -20.31 -13.83 -3.67
CA LYS A 77 -20.20 -15.16 -4.28
C LYS A 77 -20.20 -15.07 -5.79
N ALA A 78 -21.07 -14.24 -6.37
CA ALA A 78 -21.10 -14.00 -7.80
C ALA A 78 -19.77 -13.41 -8.31
N SER A 79 -19.18 -12.46 -7.59
CA SER A 79 -17.85 -11.91 -7.92
C SER A 79 -16.75 -12.97 -7.88
N LEU A 80 -16.77 -13.84 -6.86
CA LEU A 80 -15.78 -14.91 -6.75
C LEU A 80 -15.94 -15.93 -7.89
N THR A 81 -17.17 -16.32 -8.22
CA THR A 81 -17.46 -17.22 -9.34
C THR A 81 -16.91 -16.66 -10.65
N LYS A 82 -17.20 -15.39 -10.96
CA LYS A 82 -16.70 -14.74 -12.17
C LYS A 82 -15.18 -14.66 -12.22
N LEU A 83 -14.52 -14.38 -11.10
CA LEU A 83 -13.07 -14.39 -11.02
C LEU A 83 -12.53 -15.78 -11.36
N ILE A 84 -13.06 -16.84 -10.74
CA ILE A 84 -12.64 -18.24 -10.99
C ILE A 84 -12.81 -18.59 -12.48
N GLU A 85 -13.96 -18.28 -13.05
CA GLU A 85 -14.27 -18.52 -14.48
C GLU A 85 -13.35 -17.74 -15.41
N SER A 86 -13.05 -16.47 -15.11
CA SER A 86 -12.12 -15.65 -15.91
C SER A 86 -10.68 -16.19 -15.92
N ARG A 87 -10.32 -17.02 -14.94
CA ARG A 87 -9.04 -17.72 -14.86
C ARG A 87 -9.08 -19.12 -15.46
N GLY A 88 -10.18 -19.49 -16.12
CA GLY A 88 -10.37 -20.80 -16.74
C GLY A 88 -10.44 -21.96 -15.75
N GLN A 89 -10.78 -21.67 -14.48
CA GLN A 89 -10.81 -22.67 -13.42
C GLN A 89 -12.24 -23.21 -13.21
N ASP A 90 -12.36 -24.48 -12.80
CA ASP A 90 -13.65 -25.06 -12.44
C ASP A 90 -14.11 -24.57 -11.05
N VAL A 91 -15.24 -23.87 -11.01
CA VAL A 91 -15.92 -23.38 -9.79
C VAL A 91 -16.18 -24.50 -8.79
N ARG A 92 -16.45 -25.74 -9.25
CA ARG A 92 -16.68 -26.88 -8.35
C ARG A 92 -15.47 -27.18 -7.49
N SER A 93 -14.25 -26.93 -7.98
CA SER A 93 -13.01 -27.14 -7.20
C SER A 93 -12.86 -26.18 -6.00
N PHE A 94 -13.62 -25.08 -5.98
CA PHE A 94 -13.62 -24.09 -4.91
C PHE A 94 -14.79 -24.29 -3.92
N ARG A 95 -15.79 -25.11 -4.27
CA ARG A 95 -16.98 -25.31 -3.43
C ARG A 95 -16.60 -26.01 -2.12
N GLY A 96 -17.03 -25.44 -0.99
CA GLY A 96 -16.71 -25.95 0.36
C GLY A 96 -15.28 -25.65 0.84
N ASN A 97 -14.40 -25.18 -0.06
CA ASN A 97 -13.01 -24.85 0.25
C ASN A 97 -12.77 -23.35 0.47
N VAL A 98 -13.77 -22.52 0.20
CA VAL A 98 -13.69 -21.07 0.42
C VAL A 98 -14.61 -20.67 1.56
N LYS A 99 -14.06 -19.97 2.54
CA LYS A 99 -14.82 -19.28 3.59
C LYS A 99 -14.92 -17.81 3.22
N LEU A 100 -16.16 -17.32 3.08
CA LEU A 100 -16.43 -15.91 2.87
C LEU A 100 -16.78 -15.25 4.20
N THR A 101 -16.13 -14.13 4.49
CA THR A 101 -16.48 -13.24 5.60
C THR A 101 -16.61 -11.81 5.07
N GLY A 102 -17.26 -10.93 5.83
CA GLY A 102 -17.42 -9.52 5.47
C GLY A 102 -16.53 -8.61 6.31
N THR A 103 -16.34 -7.39 5.81
CA THR A 103 -15.69 -6.27 6.51
C THR A 103 -16.73 -5.17 6.75
N ALA A 104 -16.36 -4.13 7.50
CA ALA A 104 -17.27 -3.04 7.84
C ALA A 104 -17.75 -2.22 6.64
N VAL A 105 -16.90 -2.15 5.61
CA VAL A 105 -17.14 -1.37 4.39
C VAL A 105 -17.67 -2.24 3.23
N GLY A 106 -18.19 -3.44 3.54
CA GLY A 106 -18.82 -4.30 2.53
C GLY A 106 -17.86 -5.03 1.59
N VAL A 107 -16.55 -5.01 1.86
CA VAL A 107 -15.57 -5.85 1.16
C VAL A 107 -15.65 -7.27 1.70
N ALA A 108 -15.71 -8.26 0.82
CA ALA A 108 -15.70 -9.66 1.26
C ALA A 108 -14.27 -10.22 1.30
N ILE A 109 -13.98 -11.02 2.31
CA ILE A 109 -12.73 -11.75 2.45
C ILE A 109 -12.99 -13.21 2.08
N ALA A 110 -12.33 -13.70 1.05
CA ALA A 110 -12.37 -15.08 0.58
C ALA A 110 -11.13 -15.85 1.06
N GLU A 111 -11.26 -16.54 2.20
CA GLU A 111 -10.20 -17.36 2.77
C GLU A 111 -10.24 -18.78 2.15
N MET A 112 -9.13 -19.22 1.54
CA MET A 112 -9.08 -20.49 0.79
C MET A 112 -7.72 -21.17 0.90
N PRO A 113 -7.62 -22.50 0.70
CA PRO A 113 -6.34 -23.20 0.66
C PRO A 113 -5.31 -22.50 -0.24
N ALA A 114 -4.07 -22.39 0.21
CA ALA A 114 -3.00 -21.68 -0.52
C ALA A 114 -2.84 -22.16 -1.99
N GLY A 115 -2.98 -23.47 -2.23
CA GLY A 115 -2.94 -24.03 -3.60
C GLY A 115 -4.09 -23.56 -4.51
N LEU A 116 -5.27 -23.26 -3.95
CA LEU A 116 -6.37 -22.66 -4.70
C LEU A 116 -6.13 -21.19 -4.97
N LEU A 117 -5.59 -20.45 -4.00
CA LEU A 117 -5.21 -19.05 -4.21
C LEU A 117 -4.18 -18.93 -5.32
N LYS A 118 -3.14 -19.78 -5.32
CA LYS A 118 -2.10 -19.77 -6.35
C LYS A 118 -2.65 -19.93 -7.77
N ARG A 119 -3.76 -20.66 -7.94
CA ARG A 119 -4.44 -20.81 -9.24
C ARG A 119 -5.17 -19.53 -9.69
N LEU A 120 -5.56 -18.66 -8.77
CA LEU A 120 -6.24 -17.39 -9.05
C LEU A 120 -5.29 -16.19 -9.09
N ALA A 121 -4.24 -16.23 -8.27
CA ALA A 121 -3.21 -15.23 -8.10
C ALA A 121 -1.84 -15.92 -8.06
N ALA A 122 -1.20 -16.04 -9.23
CA ALA A 122 -0.05 -16.91 -9.54
C ALA A 122 1.04 -17.01 -8.46
N ASP A 123 1.32 -15.92 -7.74
CA ASP A 123 2.34 -15.85 -6.68
C ASP A 123 1.87 -15.12 -5.40
N GLY A 124 0.57 -14.86 -5.26
CA GLY A 124 0.03 -14.10 -4.13
C GLY A 124 -0.15 -14.97 -2.87
N ARG A 125 0.32 -14.48 -1.71
CA ARG A 125 -0.17 -14.93 -0.39
C ARG A 125 -1.55 -14.34 -0.07
N ALA A 126 -1.84 -13.21 -0.71
CA ALA A 126 -3.13 -12.55 -0.78
C ALA A 126 -3.26 -11.80 -2.11
N ALA A 127 -4.48 -11.32 -2.41
CA ALA A 127 -4.72 -10.41 -3.52
C ALA A 127 -6.07 -9.68 -3.37
N ALA A 128 -6.12 -8.39 -3.69
CA ALA A 128 -7.34 -7.63 -3.88
C ALA A 128 -7.87 -7.81 -5.31
N TYR A 129 -9.08 -8.36 -5.44
CA TYR A 129 -9.84 -8.36 -6.68
C TYR A 129 -10.82 -7.20 -6.69
N LEU A 130 -10.59 -6.26 -7.61
CA LEU A 130 -11.29 -4.98 -7.65
C LEU A 130 -12.10 -4.84 -8.96
N PRO A 131 -13.26 -5.49 -9.10
CA PRO A 131 -14.14 -5.33 -10.26
C PRO A 131 -14.81 -3.95 -10.26
N LYS A 132 -15.18 -3.42 -11.44
CA LYS A 132 -15.79 -2.08 -11.57
C LYS A 132 -17.25 -2.02 -11.15
N LYS A 133 -18.00 -3.11 -11.27
CA LYS A 133 -19.46 -3.17 -11.10
C LYS A 133 -19.88 -4.37 -10.25
N GLU A 134 -19.01 -4.84 -9.39
CA GLU A 134 -19.26 -6.03 -8.56
C GLU A 134 -18.64 -5.84 -7.18
N ALA A 135 -18.91 -6.74 -6.25
CA ALA A 135 -18.35 -6.65 -4.91
C ALA A 135 -16.83 -6.87 -4.96
N PRO A 136 -16.02 -6.01 -4.31
CA PRO A 136 -14.59 -6.25 -4.17
C PRO A 136 -14.34 -7.45 -3.27
N LEU A 137 -13.26 -8.18 -3.56
CA LEU A 137 -12.82 -9.32 -2.77
C LEU A 137 -11.38 -9.12 -2.32
N ILE A 138 -11.10 -9.52 -1.09
CA ILE A 138 -9.74 -9.79 -0.64
C ILE A 138 -9.60 -11.32 -0.58
N LEU A 139 -8.69 -11.87 -1.37
CA LEU A 139 -8.37 -13.30 -1.35
C LEU A 139 -7.24 -13.54 -0.36
N LEU A 140 -7.41 -14.48 0.57
CA LEU A 140 -6.38 -14.83 1.56
C LEU A 140 -6.09 -16.34 1.53
N ALA A 141 -4.81 -16.69 1.61
CA ALA A 141 -4.38 -18.07 1.74
C ALA A 141 -4.69 -18.62 3.14
N ARG A 142 -5.06 -19.90 3.18
CA ARG A 142 -5.10 -20.75 4.37
C ARG A 142 -4.12 -21.90 4.18
N TYR A 143 -3.20 -22.03 5.11
CA TYR A 143 -2.19 -23.08 5.17
C TYR A 143 -2.61 -24.21 6.12
N GLY A 144 -3.70 -24.05 6.89
CA GLY A 144 -4.17 -25.04 7.84
C GLY A 144 -3.33 -25.09 9.12
N ARG A 145 -2.55 -24.03 9.36
CA ARG A 145 -1.68 -23.88 10.54
C ARG A 145 -2.11 -22.59 11.24
N PRO A 146 -2.87 -22.67 12.36
CA PRO A 146 -3.54 -21.51 12.95
C PRO A 146 -2.63 -20.30 13.20
N GLU A 147 -1.41 -20.52 13.71
CA GLU A 147 -0.44 -19.44 13.97
C GLU A 147 0.05 -18.78 12.68
N LEU A 148 0.35 -19.56 11.65
CA LEU A 148 0.76 -19.03 10.35
C LEU A 148 -0.40 -18.32 9.66
N ASP A 149 -1.60 -18.91 9.68
CA ASP A 149 -2.79 -18.33 9.06
C ASP A 149 -3.13 -16.98 9.70
N GLU A 150 -3.00 -16.88 11.02
CA GLU A 150 -3.21 -15.62 11.74
C GLU A 150 -2.09 -14.61 11.45
N HIS A 151 -0.82 -15.03 11.39
CA HIS A 151 0.29 -14.15 11.01
C HIS A 151 0.10 -13.58 9.60
N GLU A 152 -0.15 -14.44 8.61
CA GLU A 152 -0.41 -14.05 7.22
C GLU A 152 -1.63 -13.16 7.11
N ARG A 153 -2.68 -13.43 7.89
CA ARG A 153 -3.86 -12.55 7.93
C ARG A 153 -3.52 -11.16 8.47
N ARG A 154 -2.76 -11.06 9.56
CA ARG A 154 -2.36 -9.76 10.15
C ARG A 154 -1.49 -8.95 9.21
N GLU A 155 -0.63 -9.60 8.42
CA GLU A 155 0.22 -8.91 7.45
C GLU A 155 -0.55 -8.51 6.18
N ASN A 156 -1.26 -9.47 5.57
CA ASN A 156 -1.82 -9.27 4.24
C ASN A 156 -3.19 -8.59 4.24
N LEU A 157 -4.03 -8.77 5.27
CA LEU A 157 -5.37 -8.17 5.25
C LEU A 157 -5.34 -6.63 5.26
N PRO A 158 -4.53 -5.95 6.10
CA PRO A 158 -4.35 -4.51 6.00
C PRO A 158 -3.79 -4.06 4.65
N HIS A 159 -2.85 -4.83 4.09
CA HIS A 159 -2.24 -4.57 2.79
C HIS A 159 -3.27 -4.59 1.66
N GLU A 160 -4.07 -5.66 1.55
CA GLU A 160 -5.07 -5.76 0.49
C GLU A 160 -6.25 -4.81 0.70
N MET A 161 -6.61 -4.54 1.96
CA MET A 161 -7.63 -3.54 2.27
C MET A 161 -7.18 -2.15 1.84
N GLN A 162 -5.90 -1.81 2.01
CA GLN A 162 -5.36 -0.54 1.51
C GLN A 162 -5.65 -0.34 0.03
N HIS A 163 -5.39 -1.33 -0.82
CA HIS A 163 -5.66 -1.23 -2.26
C HIS A 163 -7.13 -0.97 -2.57
N VAL A 164 -8.05 -1.58 -1.81
CA VAL A 164 -9.48 -1.35 -1.95
C VAL A 164 -9.85 0.10 -1.60
N LEU A 165 -9.40 0.57 -0.43
CA LEU A 165 -9.68 1.93 0.04
C LEU A 165 -9.03 2.98 -0.88
N TRP A 166 -7.81 2.72 -1.33
CA TRP A 166 -7.10 3.58 -2.27
C TRP A 166 -7.84 3.72 -3.58
N ARG A 167 -8.34 2.63 -4.15
CA ARG A 167 -9.17 2.67 -5.35
C ARG A 167 -10.40 3.56 -5.18
N TRP A 168 -11.06 3.49 -4.03
CA TRP A 168 -12.28 4.25 -3.77
C TRP A 168 -12.03 5.72 -3.46
N GLY A 169 -11.01 6.01 -2.64
CA GLY A 169 -10.83 7.35 -2.10
C GLY A 169 -9.68 8.16 -2.69
N SER A 170 -8.72 7.56 -3.40
CA SER A 170 -7.51 8.26 -3.87
C SER A 170 -7.82 9.53 -4.66
N LYS A 171 -8.83 9.50 -5.54
CA LYS A 171 -9.25 10.67 -6.32
C LYS A 171 -9.68 11.88 -5.48
N ALA A 172 -10.08 11.66 -4.23
CA ALA A 172 -10.51 12.73 -3.33
C ALA A 172 -9.32 13.45 -2.65
N ILE A 173 -8.13 12.83 -2.62
CA ILE A 173 -7.02 13.29 -1.78
C ILE A 173 -5.63 13.25 -2.43
N ALA A 174 -5.39 12.31 -3.35
CA ALA A 174 -4.10 12.09 -3.96
C ALA A 174 -3.81 13.17 -4.99
N LYS A 175 -2.57 13.65 -4.97
CA LYS A 175 -2.04 14.57 -5.98
C LYS A 175 -1.40 13.74 -7.07
N ASN A 176 -1.59 14.17 -8.32
CA ASN A 176 -0.83 13.62 -9.44
C ASN A 176 -0.51 14.77 -10.39
N THR A 177 0.77 15.09 -10.49
CA THR A 177 1.32 16.15 -11.34
C THR A 177 2.15 15.58 -12.48
N GLU A 178 2.16 14.27 -12.68
CA GLU A 178 2.80 13.63 -13.83
C GLU A 178 2.08 14.06 -15.12
N SER A 179 2.85 14.53 -16.10
CA SER A 179 2.30 15.08 -17.34
C SER A 179 1.88 14.01 -18.35
N ASN A 180 2.46 12.81 -18.25
CA ASN A 180 2.18 11.67 -19.11
C ASN A 180 1.19 10.70 -18.43
N ALA A 181 0.16 10.27 -19.16
CA ALA A 181 -0.90 9.42 -18.59
C ALA A 181 -0.42 8.02 -18.14
N LEU A 182 0.53 7.41 -18.86
CA LEU A 182 1.12 6.13 -18.47
C LEU A 182 1.96 6.28 -17.20
N VAL A 183 2.82 7.30 -17.15
CA VAL A 183 3.65 7.60 -15.99
C VAL A 183 2.78 7.96 -14.78
N ALA A 184 1.74 8.78 -14.98
CA ALA A 184 0.77 9.13 -13.96
C ALA A 184 0.07 7.90 -13.37
N HIS A 185 -0.30 6.94 -14.22
CA HIS A 185 -0.90 5.68 -13.78
C HIS A 185 0.10 4.83 -12.98
N GLY A 186 1.32 4.66 -13.49
CA GLY A 186 2.39 3.93 -12.80
C GLY A 186 2.74 4.54 -11.45
N PHE A 187 2.79 5.88 -11.36
CA PHE A 187 3.01 6.61 -10.12
C PHE A 187 1.92 6.31 -9.09
N GLN A 188 0.64 6.39 -9.47
CA GLN A 188 -0.47 6.11 -8.55
C GLN A 188 -0.45 4.68 -8.02
N MET A 189 -0.09 3.71 -8.86
CA MET A 189 0.02 2.33 -8.41
C MET A 189 1.25 2.10 -7.53
N TYR A 190 2.37 2.78 -7.80
CA TYR A 190 3.55 2.75 -6.93
C TYR A 190 3.28 3.38 -5.56
N GLN A 191 2.59 4.52 -5.55
CA GLN A 191 2.13 5.20 -4.34
C GLN A 191 1.19 4.29 -3.51
N ASP A 192 0.23 3.62 -4.15
CA ASP A 192 -0.66 2.65 -3.50
C ASP A 192 0.13 1.53 -2.82
N GLU A 193 1.05 0.91 -3.55
CA GLU A 193 1.88 -0.18 -3.02
C GLU A 193 2.75 0.28 -1.84
N LEU A 194 3.37 1.45 -1.91
CA LEU A 194 4.13 2.01 -0.79
C LEU A 194 3.26 2.23 0.45
N LEU A 195 2.05 2.78 0.27
CA LEU A 195 1.09 2.93 1.37
C LEU A 195 0.70 1.56 1.93
N ALA A 196 0.43 0.58 1.07
CA ALA A 196 0.06 -0.78 1.46
C ALA A 196 1.18 -1.48 2.24
N ARG A 197 2.44 -1.22 1.91
CA ARG A 197 3.62 -1.69 2.66
C ARG A 197 3.86 -0.94 3.96
N ALA A 198 3.54 0.35 4.01
CA ALA A 198 3.68 1.16 5.20
C ALA A 198 2.62 0.81 6.26
N VAL A 199 1.40 0.44 5.85
CA VAL A 199 0.36 -0.06 6.76
C VAL A 199 0.45 -1.56 7.06
N SER A 200 1.27 -2.30 6.31
CA SER A 200 1.51 -3.72 6.55
C SER A 200 2.86 -4.00 7.22
N GLY A 201 3.01 -5.18 7.79
CA GLY A 201 4.28 -5.65 8.35
C GLY A 201 5.39 -5.82 7.31
N GLY A 202 5.08 -5.70 6.01
CA GLY A 202 5.99 -5.98 4.90
C GLY A 202 7.05 -4.90 4.65
N ALA A 203 7.95 -5.19 3.72
CA ALA A 203 9.08 -4.32 3.39
C ALA A 203 8.67 -3.01 2.71
N LEU A 204 9.38 -1.90 2.95
CA LEU A 204 9.02 -0.54 2.47
C LEU A 204 9.32 -0.30 0.97
N PHE A 205 9.38 -1.33 0.15
CA PHE A 205 9.56 -1.23 -1.30
C PHE A 205 8.47 -2.01 -2.04
N GLY A 206 8.03 -1.47 -3.18
CA GLY A 206 6.94 -2.02 -3.98
C GLY A 206 7.41 -2.84 -5.17
N TYR A 207 6.47 -3.37 -5.97
CA TYR A 207 6.75 -3.93 -7.30
C TYR A 207 7.86 -4.99 -7.34
N THR A 208 7.92 -5.85 -6.31
CA THR A 208 8.92 -6.93 -6.23
C THR A 208 8.84 -7.89 -7.42
N HIS A 209 7.69 -7.99 -8.06
CA HIS A 209 7.46 -8.79 -9.27
C HIS A 209 8.29 -8.29 -10.47
N LEU A 210 8.71 -7.02 -10.54
CA LEU A 210 9.65 -6.56 -11.56
C LEU A 210 11.01 -7.27 -11.48
N ARG A 211 11.37 -7.83 -10.32
CA ARG A 211 12.57 -8.68 -10.16
C ARG A 211 12.40 -10.08 -10.73
N GLY A 212 11.16 -10.51 -10.93
CA GLY A 212 10.79 -11.81 -11.51
C GLY A 212 10.46 -11.75 -13.00
N VAL A 213 10.32 -10.55 -13.58
CA VAL A 213 10.17 -10.37 -15.03
C VAL A 213 11.50 -10.70 -15.69
N SER A 214 11.48 -11.58 -16.68
CA SER A 214 12.70 -11.92 -17.44
C SER A 214 13.22 -10.70 -18.20
N GLN A 215 14.54 -10.64 -18.44
CA GLN A 215 15.14 -9.56 -19.25
C GLN A 215 14.51 -9.47 -20.65
N GLU A 216 14.04 -10.59 -21.22
CA GLU A 216 13.33 -10.62 -22.50
C GLU A 216 11.92 -10.02 -22.44
N GLU A 217 11.12 -10.37 -21.42
CA GLU A 217 9.79 -9.76 -21.22
C GLU A 217 9.89 -8.27 -20.90
N LEU A 218 10.90 -7.89 -20.12
CA LEU A 218 11.19 -6.50 -19.83
C LEU A 218 11.60 -5.77 -21.12
N ALA A 219 12.53 -6.31 -21.90
CA ALA A 219 12.96 -5.73 -23.18
C ALA A 219 11.82 -5.63 -24.20
N ALA A 220 10.92 -6.63 -24.27
CA ALA A 220 9.75 -6.60 -25.13
C ALA A 220 8.74 -5.51 -24.72
N THR A 221 8.56 -5.29 -23.42
CA THR A 221 7.69 -4.22 -22.89
C THR A 221 8.32 -2.84 -23.09
N LEU A 222 9.63 -2.72 -22.90
CA LEU A 222 10.38 -1.45 -22.94
C LEU A 222 10.83 -1.03 -24.35
N GLY A 223 10.91 -1.95 -25.30
CA GLY A 223 11.41 -1.70 -26.65
C GLY A 223 10.47 -0.88 -27.55
N HIS A 224 9.22 -0.64 -27.11
CA HIS A 224 8.19 0.00 -27.92
C HIS A 224 7.69 1.35 -27.37
N ASP A 225 8.05 1.71 -26.14
CA ASP A 225 7.56 2.92 -25.47
C ASP A 225 8.67 3.54 -24.58
N PRO A 226 9.26 4.68 -24.99
CA PRO A 226 10.28 5.38 -24.20
C PRO A 226 9.80 5.79 -22.79
N ASP A 227 8.52 6.12 -22.62
CA ASP A 227 7.96 6.55 -21.34
C ASP A 227 7.81 5.35 -20.39
N ALA A 228 7.47 4.17 -20.93
CA ALA A 228 7.45 2.93 -20.15
C ALA A 228 8.84 2.56 -19.63
N LYS A 229 9.89 2.76 -20.45
CA LYS A 229 11.28 2.54 -20.04
C LYS A 229 11.70 3.46 -18.90
N GLN A 230 11.45 4.76 -19.04
CA GLN A 230 11.77 5.73 -18.00
C GLN A 230 11.03 5.41 -16.69
N MET A 231 9.76 5.02 -16.76
CA MET A 231 8.98 4.63 -15.59
C MET A 231 9.58 3.42 -14.88
N VAL A 232 9.92 2.35 -15.61
CA VAL A 232 10.52 1.14 -15.01
C VAL A 232 11.86 1.45 -14.35
N GLU A 233 12.73 2.22 -15.02
CA GLU A 233 14.02 2.63 -14.45
C GLU A 233 13.82 3.47 -13.17
N THR A 234 12.83 4.37 -13.17
CA THR A 234 12.49 5.20 -12.00
C THR A 234 11.97 4.36 -10.83
N VAL A 235 11.06 3.42 -11.09
CA VAL A 235 10.54 2.49 -10.08
C VAL A 235 11.65 1.60 -9.52
N ALA A 236 12.54 1.10 -10.37
CA ALA A 236 13.69 0.29 -9.93
C ALA A 236 14.62 1.11 -9.02
N ALA A 237 14.96 2.35 -9.41
CA ALA A 237 15.78 3.23 -8.60
C ALA A 237 15.12 3.53 -7.24
N LEU A 238 13.82 3.86 -7.22
CA LEU A 238 13.06 4.08 -6.00
C LEU A 238 13.07 2.86 -5.08
N ASN A 239 12.87 1.66 -5.62
CA ASN A 239 12.89 0.43 -4.86
C ASN A 239 14.24 0.15 -4.18
N GLU A 240 15.35 0.47 -4.85
CA GLU A 240 16.67 0.36 -4.23
C GLU A 240 16.85 1.42 -3.12
N ARG A 241 16.41 2.67 -3.32
CA ARG A 241 16.45 3.70 -2.26
C ARG A 241 15.62 3.33 -1.03
N TRP A 242 14.43 2.78 -1.23
CA TRP A 242 13.58 2.34 -0.13
C TRP A 242 14.13 1.11 0.60
N ARG A 243 14.79 0.19 -0.12
CA ARG A 243 15.52 -0.92 0.50
C ARG A 243 16.67 -0.42 1.37
N ASP A 244 17.41 0.58 0.91
CA ASP A 244 18.48 1.21 1.70
C ASP A 244 17.91 1.85 2.97
N VAL A 245 16.79 2.59 2.83
CA VAL A 245 16.06 3.14 3.98
C VAL A 245 15.72 2.04 4.96
N GLU A 246 15.04 0.98 4.53
CA GLU A 246 14.63 -0.12 5.39
C GLU A 246 15.80 -0.79 6.10
N THR A 247 16.92 -1.00 5.39
CA THR A 247 18.15 -1.54 5.98
C THR A 247 18.66 -0.65 7.12
N ASN A 248 18.58 0.68 6.97
CA ASN A 248 18.98 1.64 8.00
C ASN A 248 18.00 1.71 9.18
N LEU A 249 16.75 1.28 8.97
CA LEU A 249 15.72 1.23 10.01
C LEU A 249 15.82 -0.01 10.91
N ASN A 250 16.63 -1.01 10.56
CA ASN A 250 16.82 -2.20 11.38
C ASN A 250 17.26 -1.85 12.82
N GLY A 251 16.59 -2.44 13.81
CA GLY A 251 16.82 -2.17 15.23
C GLY A 251 16.18 -0.88 15.77
N ARG A 252 15.36 -0.18 14.98
CA ARG A 252 14.61 1.03 15.39
C ARG A 252 13.09 0.77 15.50
N ASN A 253 12.32 1.79 15.91
CA ASN A 253 10.85 1.75 15.89
C ASN A 253 10.29 1.89 14.47
N VAL A 254 10.49 0.85 13.64
CA VAL A 254 10.13 0.81 12.21
C VAL A 254 8.65 1.17 11.99
N ASN A 255 7.76 0.70 12.86
CA ASN A 255 6.32 0.96 12.73
C ASN A 255 5.99 2.45 12.89
N GLN A 256 6.62 3.15 13.84
CA GLN A 256 6.43 4.59 13.98
C GLN A 256 6.92 5.34 12.73
N ILE A 257 8.07 4.95 12.19
CA ILE A 257 8.64 5.60 11.00
C ILE A 257 7.73 5.35 9.79
N LYS A 258 7.22 4.13 9.61
CA LYS A 258 6.23 3.83 8.58
C LYS A 258 4.97 4.70 8.71
N HIS A 259 4.48 4.92 9.93
CA HIS A 259 3.31 5.79 10.15
C HIS A 259 3.58 7.24 9.74
N GLU A 260 4.77 7.77 10.03
CA GLU A 260 5.19 9.11 9.58
C GLU A 260 5.20 9.19 8.05
N LEU A 261 5.73 8.17 7.39
CA LEU A 261 5.83 8.12 5.93
C LEU A 261 4.48 8.08 5.22
N LEU A 262 3.42 7.57 5.85
CA LEU A 262 2.09 7.48 5.23
C LEU A 262 1.60 8.84 4.73
N PHE A 263 1.80 9.90 5.53
CA PHE A 263 1.38 11.24 5.14
C PHE A 263 2.18 11.76 3.94
N ASP A 264 3.50 11.63 4.01
CA ASP A 264 4.40 12.15 2.99
C ASP A 264 4.24 11.40 1.66
N ILE A 265 4.11 10.05 1.72
CA ILE A 265 3.84 9.23 0.55
C ILE A 265 2.52 9.66 -0.10
N MET A 266 1.47 9.89 0.69
CA MET A 266 0.17 10.30 0.17
C MET A 266 0.15 11.72 -0.40
N GLN A 267 1.02 12.61 0.10
CA GLN A 267 1.14 13.99 -0.38
C GLN A 267 2.03 14.13 -1.62
N ALA A 268 2.90 13.14 -1.91
CA ALA A 268 3.72 13.14 -3.10
C ALA A 268 2.85 13.27 -4.36
N GLY A 269 3.24 14.16 -5.28
CA GLY A 269 2.52 14.41 -6.53
C GLY A 269 3.08 13.67 -7.74
N ASN A 270 4.32 13.19 -7.65
CA ASN A 270 5.05 12.56 -8.74
C ASN A 270 6.20 11.67 -8.20
N PHE A 271 6.88 10.95 -9.08
CA PHE A 271 8.00 10.08 -8.69
C PHE A 271 9.19 10.83 -8.08
N GLN A 272 9.46 12.07 -8.52
CA GLN A 272 10.57 12.87 -7.98
C GLN A 272 10.34 13.25 -6.51
N ASP A 273 9.09 13.53 -6.13
CA ASP A 273 8.72 13.79 -4.73
C ASP A 273 9.00 12.57 -3.85
N LEU A 274 8.69 11.36 -4.33
CA LEU A 274 8.98 10.10 -3.63
C LEU A 274 10.49 9.83 -3.54
N LEU A 275 11.26 10.16 -4.58
CA LEU A 275 12.73 10.04 -4.55
C LEU A 275 13.31 10.96 -3.48
N ASN A 276 12.87 12.22 -3.47
CA ASN A 276 13.28 13.20 -2.47
C ASN A 276 12.88 12.75 -1.06
N LEU A 277 11.69 12.17 -0.89
CA LEU A 277 11.24 11.61 0.39
C LEU A 277 12.13 10.46 0.86
N ALA A 278 12.46 9.50 0.00
CA ALA A 278 13.35 8.40 0.34
C ALA A 278 14.73 8.91 0.79
N GLU A 279 15.29 9.90 0.09
CA GLU A 279 16.58 10.51 0.44
C GLU A 279 16.55 11.28 1.76
N ARG A 280 15.49 12.05 2.02
CA ARG A 280 15.31 12.73 3.31
C ARG A 280 15.17 11.72 4.45
N THR A 281 14.40 10.66 4.24
CA THR A 281 14.20 9.59 5.24
C THR A 281 15.52 8.90 5.54
N ARG A 282 16.31 8.58 4.51
CA ARG A 282 17.64 8.00 4.65
C ARG A 282 18.58 8.90 5.45
N SER A 283 18.56 10.20 5.18
CA SER A 283 19.39 11.19 5.89
C SER A 283 18.96 11.36 7.35
N ARG A 284 17.65 11.33 7.63
CA ARG A 284 17.08 11.44 8.98
C ARG A 284 17.38 10.20 9.83
N TYR A 285 17.43 9.03 9.19
CA TYR A 285 17.69 7.75 9.84
C TYR A 285 18.92 7.08 9.20
N PRO A 286 20.14 7.58 9.46
CA PRO A 286 21.35 7.00 8.90
C PRO A 286 21.56 5.58 9.43
N ALA A 287 22.28 4.75 8.66
CA ALA A 287 22.71 3.43 9.08
C ALA A 287 23.33 3.50 10.49
N LEU A 288 22.87 2.63 11.39
CA LEU A 288 23.57 2.46 12.66
C LEU A 288 24.96 1.91 12.37
N PRO A 289 26.01 2.38 13.07
CA PRO A 289 27.30 1.74 12.97
C PRO A 289 27.12 0.26 13.31
N ASN A 290 27.59 -0.61 12.42
CA ASN A 290 27.64 -2.04 12.68
C ASN A 290 28.41 -2.19 14.00
N PRO A 291 27.82 -2.74 15.08
CA PRO A 291 28.56 -2.86 16.32
C PRO A 291 29.83 -3.61 15.98
N SER A 292 30.97 -3.00 16.34
CA SER A 292 32.24 -3.70 16.20
C SER A 292 32.09 -5.05 16.92
N SER A 293 32.73 -6.11 16.42
CA SER A 293 32.72 -7.42 17.07
C SER A 293 33.10 -7.35 18.55
N ASP A 294 33.79 -6.28 18.95
CA ASP A 294 34.29 -6.03 20.29
C ASP A 294 33.22 -5.41 21.20
N ASP A 295 32.32 -4.56 20.67
CA ASP A 295 31.20 -3.97 21.44
C ASP A 295 30.07 -4.99 21.70
N ALA A 296 29.85 -5.93 20.77
CA ALA A 296 28.85 -6.99 20.94
C ALA A 296 29.22 -7.97 22.07
N MET A 297 30.52 -8.17 22.33
CA MET A 297 31.02 -9.02 23.41
C MET A 297 31.01 -8.32 24.77
N ALA A 298 31.19 -6.99 24.80
CA ALA A 298 31.11 -6.20 26.04
C ALA A 298 29.68 -6.16 26.62
N GLY A 299 28.66 -6.16 25.77
CA GLY A 299 27.24 -6.20 26.19
C GLY A 299 26.78 -7.55 26.76
N TRP A 300 27.43 -8.66 26.39
CA TRP A 300 27.12 -10.00 26.92
C TRP A 300 27.86 -10.33 28.23
N ALA A 301 28.98 -9.66 28.52
CA ALA A 301 29.71 -9.84 29.79
C ALA A 301 29.09 -9.04 30.97
N ALA A 302 28.07 -8.22 30.70
CA ALA A 302 27.36 -7.40 31.68
C ALA A 302 25.94 -7.90 32.00
N LEU A 303 25.56 -9.09 31.51
CA LEU A 303 24.35 -9.84 31.87
C LEU A 303 24.75 -11.16 32.54
#